data_AF-A0A9P4GCY8-F1
#
_entry.id   AF-A0A9P4GCY8-F1
#
_cell.length_a   1.000
_cell.length_b   1.000
_cell.length_c   1.000
_cell.angle_alpha   90.00
_cell.angle_beta   90.00
_cell.angle_gamma   90.00
#
_symmetry.space_group_name_H-M   'P 1'
#
loop_
_entity.id
_entity.type
_entity.pdbx_description
1 polymer ?
#
loop_
_entity_poly.entity_id
_entity_poly.type
_entity_poly.pdbx_seq_one_letter_code
_entity_poly.pdbx_strand_id
1 'polypeptide(L)'
;MARGGRGGGSRNPANLPREQQISRKVSWLLRHGAGQEGLKLGKGGYVNVQDALNTKALKALNITFPELREVVISSDKQRFSMILSSSLEQKQPSEAPSPQPEKLETEALQSILESDDPSDYLIRANQGHSIKVDTEGLLVPITEEAGNVPETVVHGTDEPAWRLILKSGGLRRMGRNHIHFASGLPAGFKSLESPTGSTEEKEAAPVISGMRKNSSILIYIDITAALAVGIKFFISENGVILTEGNEQGFLPYEFFKRVESRKRDGGVLMSEGKLPDGVVVDVAEWEKAVGDVEGKGKRGGRGGRGGRGGGRGGKARVIDDSKDLMAGS
;
A
#
# COMPACT_ATOMS: atom_id res chain seq x y z
N MET A 1 -47.15 2.30 1.16
CA MET A 1 -46.17 2.43 2.25
C MET A 1 -44.77 2.52 1.65
N ALA A 2 -43.93 3.37 2.26
CA ALA A 2 -42.72 4.00 1.75
C ALA A 2 -41.76 3.16 0.89
N ARG A 3 -41.44 3.67 -0.31
CA ARG A 3 -40.20 3.35 -1.04
C ARG A 3 -39.06 4.12 -0.38
N GLY A 4 -38.27 3.45 0.45
CA GLY A 4 -37.01 3.99 0.97
C GLY A 4 -35.99 4.13 -0.16
N GLY A 5 -35.78 5.37 -0.63
CA GLY A 5 -34.71 5.71 -1.54
C GLY A 5 -33.36 5.47 -0.87
N ARG A 6 -32.63 4.44 -1.30
CA ARG A 6 -31.21 4.27 -0.95
C ARG A 6 -30.41 5.31 -1.71
N GLY A 7 -30.01 6.36 -1.02
CA GLY A 7 -29.16 7.43 -1.52
C GLY A 7 -27.84 6.88 -2.05
N GLY A 8 -27.69 6.89 -3.37
CA GLY A 8 -26.42 6.80 -4.08
C GLY A 8 -25.64 8.11 -3.93
N GLY A 9 -25.30 8.48 -2.70
CA GLY A 9 -24.35 9.53 -2.42
C GLY A 9 -22.94 8.98 -2.64
N SER A 10 -22.43 9.09 -3.87
CA SER A 10 -20.99 9.02 -4.11
C SER A 10 -20.33 10.02 -3.16
N ARG A 11 -19.62 9.53 -2.13
CA ARG A 11 -19.01 10.35 -1.07
C ARG A 11 -18.03 11.34 -1.70
N ASN A 12 -18.46 12.58 -1.87
CA ASN A 12 -17.59 13.67 -2.29
C ASN A 12 -16.39 13.73 -1.31
N PRO A 13 -15.13 13.66 -1.77
CA PRO A 13 -13.96 13.73 -0.89
C PRO A 13 -13.96 14.96 0.04
N ALA A 14 -14.66 16.02 -0.35
CA ALA A 14 -14.86 17.22 0.46
C ALA A 14 -15.72 17.03 1.73
N ASN A 15 -16.49 15.92 1.81
CA ASN A 15 -17.39 15.63 2.94
C ASN A 15 -16.74 14.71 3.99
N LEU A 16 -15.45 14.40 3.87
CA LEU A 16 -14.72 13.58 4.84
C LEU A 16 -14.26 14.43 6.04
N PRO A 17 -14.01 13.84 7.21
CA PRO A 17 -13.36 14.53 8.33
C PRO A 17 -12.06 15.22 7.89
N ARG A 18 -11.76 16.37 8.48
CA ARG A 18 -10.63 17.25 8.10
C ARG A 18 -9.31 16.49 8.02
N GLU A 19 -8.99 15.73 9.07
CA GLU A 19 -7.81 14.89 9.17
C GLU A 19 -7.68 13.88 8.01
N GLN A 20 -8.79 13.24 7.62
CA GLN A 20 -8.83 12.31 6.50
C GLN A 20 -8.59 13.02 5.16
N GLN A 21 -9.11 14.23 4.98
CA GLN A 21 -8.85 15.04 3.78
C GLN A 21 -7.36 15.38 3.67
N ILE A 22 -6.74 15.79 4.78
CA ILE A 22 -5.30 16.09 4.86
C ILE A 22 -4.48 14.83 4.55
N SER A 23 -4.74 13.73 5.26
CA SER A 23 -4.01 12.46 5.10
C SER A 23 -4.04 11.95 3.65
N ARG A 24 -5.19 12.05 2.96
CA ARG A 24 -5.28 11.72 1.52
C ARG A 24 -4.43 12.64 0.66
N LYS A 25 -4.50 13.95 0.90
CA LYS A 25 -3.81 14.94 0.06
C LYS A 25 -2.30 14.82 0.22
N VAL A 26 -1.82 14.66 1.45
CA VAL A 26 -0.43 14.41 1.78
C VAL A 26 0.03 13.08 1.19
N SER A 27 -0.75 12.00 1.31
CA SER A 27 -0.45 10.72 0.66
C SER A 27 -0.32 10.87 -0.86
N TRP A 28 -1.23 11.60 -1.50
CA TRP A 28 -1.15 11.86 -2.94
C TRP A 28 0.13 12.62 -3.30
N LEU A 29 0.44 13.69 -2.57
CA LEU A 29 1.63 14.51 -2.81
C LEU A 29 2.91 13.68 -2.72
N LEU A 30 3.10 12.95 -1.61
CA LEU A 30 4.35 12.24 -1.33
C LEU A 30 4.54 10.97 -2.18
N ARG A 31 3.45 10.33 -2.65
CA ARG A 31 3.53 9.07 -3.42
C ARG A 31 3.42 9.23 -4.93
N HIS A 32 2.83 10.33 -5.40
CA HIS A 32 2.46 10.54 -6.80
C HIS A 32 2.74 11.96 -7.29
N GLY A 33 2.36 12.97 -6.49
CA GLY A 33 2.22 14.35 -6.92
C GLY A 33 3.47 15.22 -6.81
N ALA A 34 4.52 14.76 -6.10
CA ALA A 34 5.70 15.58 -5.77
C ALA A 34 6.29 16.29 -7.00
N GLY A 35 6.59 15.54 -8.07
CA GLY A 35 7.12 16.12 -9.31
C GLY A 35 6.15 17.06 -10.03
N GLN A 36 4.83 16.82 -9.94
CA GLN A 36 3.81 17.70 -10.54
C GLN A 36 3.68 19.04 -9.81
N GLU A 37 3.96 19.04 -8.51
CA GLU A 37 3.96 20.22 -7.65
C GLU A 37 5.34 20.89 -7.57
N GLY A 38 6.32 20.43 -8.36
CA GLY A 38 7.67 21.00 -8.40
C GLY A 38 8.57 20.59 -7.24
N LEU A 39 8.14 19.65 -6.40
CA LEU A 39 8.96 19.10 -5.33
C LEU A 39 9.93 18.06 -5.86
N LYS A 40 11.16 18.12 -5.36
CA LYS A 40 12.16 17.07 -5.55
C LYS A 40 12.24 16.25 -4.27
N LEU A 41 12.03 14.94 -4.41
CA LEU A 41 12.25 14.00 -3.33
C LEU A 41 13.76 13.88 -3.08
N GLY A 42 14.18 14.16 -1.84
CA GLY A 42 15.55 13.94 -1.39
C GLY A 42 15.83 12.48 -1.07
N LYS A 43 16.97 12.23 -0.41
CA LYS A 43 17.36 10.88 0.06
C LYS A 43 16.24 10.29 0.91
N GLY A 44 15.87 9.05 0.64
CA GLY A 44 14.79 8.36 1.33
C GLY A 44 13.37 8.84 1.01
N GLY A 45 13.19 9.70 -0.01
CA GLY A 45 11.87 10.24 -0.33
C GLY A 45 11.40 11.35 0.61
N TYR A 46 12.30 11.90 1.41
CA TYR A 46 12.02 13.04 2.27
C TYR A 46 11.90 14.35 1.46
N VAL A 47 10.99 15.21 1.88
CA VAL A 47 10.82 16.58 1.39
C VAL A 47 10.70 17.54 2.56
N ASN A 48 11.14 18.78 2.37
CA ASN A 48 10.96 19.82 3.38
C ASN A 48 9.47 20.11 3.62
N VAL A 49 9.07 20.19 4.89
CA VAL A 49 7.67 20.38 5.28
C VAL A 49 7.17 21.77 4.88
N GLN A 50 7.98 22.81 5.00
CA GLN A 50 7.64 24.15 4.52
C GLN A 50 7.40 24.16 3.01
N ASP A 51 8.24 23.48 2.22
CA ASP A 51 8.05 23.34 0.78
C ASP A 51 6.79 22.55 0.43
N ALA A 52 6.53 21.45 1.15
CA ALA A 52 5.32 20.64 0.98
C ALA A 52 4.05 21.45 1.23
N LEU A 53 4.01 22.20 2.34
CA LEU A 53 2.90 23.12 2.67
C LEU A 53 2.75 24.23 1.63
N ASN A 54 3.82 24.61 0.93
CA ASN A 54 3.81 25.63 -0.10
C ASN A 54 3.28 25.18 -1.47
N THR A 55 3.09 23.88 -1.67
CA THR A 55 2.51 23.32 -2.91
C THR A 55 1.08 23.77 -3.14
N LYS A 56 0.65 23.80 -4.42
CA LYS A 56 -0.73 24.15 -4.77
C LYS A 56 -1.70 23.12 -4.18
N ALA A 57 -1.29 21.86 -4.14
CA ALA A 57 -2.09 20.77 -3.59
C ALA A 57 -2.43 20.95 -2.11
N LEU A 58 -1.46 21.32 -1.25
CA LEU A 58 -1.72 21.51 0.18
C LEU A 58 -2.33 22.89 0.47
N LYS A 59 -1.90 23.94 -0.25
CA LYS A 59 -2.52 25.28 -0.17
C LYS A 59 -4.00 25.27 -0.54
N ALA A 60 -4.41 24.47 -1.52
CA ALA A 60 -5.81 24.38 -1.92
C ALA A 60 -6.74 23.89 -0.80
N LEU A 61 -6.20 23.20 0.21
CA LEU A 61 -6.94 22.78 1.40
C LEU A 61 -6.62 23.65 2.63
N ASN A 62 -5.81 24.70 2.51
CA ASN A 62 -5.34 25.53 3.64
C ASN A 62 -4.78 24.67 4.78
N ILE A 63 -3.95 23.69 4.46
CA ILE A 63 -3.37 22.79 5.46
C ILE A 63 -2.30 23.56 6.23
N THR A 64 -2.39 23.55 7.55
CA THR A 64 -1.41 24.20 8.44
C THR A 64 -0.37 23.20 8.95
N PHE A 65 0.75 23.72 9.47
CA PHE A 65 1.78 22.86 10.04
C PHE A 65 1.29 22.07 11.28
N PRO A 66 0.56 22.66 12.26
CA PRO A 66 -0.01 21.90 13.36
C PRO A 66 -0.93 20.76 12.92
N GLU A 67 -1.80 21.01 11.93
CA GLU A 67 -2.69 19.98 11.37
C GLU A 67 -1.90 18.85 10.68
N LEU A 68 -0.83 19.19 9.96
CA LEU A 68 0.02 18.19 9.31
C LEU A 68 0.77 17.35 10.35
N ARG A 69 1.29 18.00 11.41
CA ARG A 69 1.95 17.36 12.53
C ARG A 69 1.01 16.37 13.22
N GLU A 70 -0.21 16.79 13.55
CA GLU A 70 -1.23 15.92 14.12
C GLU A 70 -1.47 14.70 13.23
N VAL A 71 -1.67 14.87 11.92
CA VAL A 71 -1.91 13.75 10.98
C VAL A 71 -0.76 12.74 10.90
N VAL A 72 0.48 13.17 11.16
CA VAL A 72 1.62 12.25 11.28
C VAL A 72 1.55 11.48 12.60
N ILE A 73 1.29 12.17 13.71
CA ILE A 73 1.19 11.60 15.06
C ILE A 73 0.00 10.63 15.18
N SER A 74 -1.19 11.04 14.75
CA SER A 74 -2.43 10.27 14.82
C SER A 74 -2.55 9.20 13.74
N SER A 75 -1.53 9.02 12.90
CA SER A 75 -1.63 8.14 11.75
C SER A 75 -1.75 6.68 12.18
N ASP A 76 -2.99 6.16 12.19
CA ASP A 76 -3.33 4.76 12.52
C ASP A 76 -2.49 3.70 11.80
N LYS A 77 -1.82 4.04 10.69
CA LYS A 77 -1.01 3.09 9.90
C LYS A 77 0.44 3.50 9.77
N GLN A 78 0.92 4.44 10.58
CA GLN A 78 2.27 5.01 10.48
C GLN A 78 2.60 5.33 9.01
N ARG A 79 1.71 6.10 8.34
CA ARG A 79 1.75 6.29 6.89
C ARG A 79 2.86 7.24 6.44
N PHE A 80 3.27 8.10 7.36
CA PHE A 80 4.22 9.16 7.17
C PHE A 80 5.25 9.11 8.28
N SER A 81 6.48 9.49 7.97
CA SER A 81 7.48 9.79 8.98
C SER A 81 7.89 11.24 8.82
N MET A 82 7.98 11.94 9.95
CA MET A 82 8.48 13.31 10.03
C MET A 82 9.70 13.31 10.95
N ILE A 83 10.79 13.93 10.51
CA ILE A 83 12.05 14.03 11.26
C ILE A 83 12.62 15.43 11.12
N LEU A 84 13.51 15.81 12.02
CA LEU A 84 14.29 17.05 11.88
C LEU A 84 15.28 16.94 10.71
N SER A 85 15.47 18.05 10.02
CA SER A 85 16.40 18.16 8.90
C SER A 85 17.83 17.86 9.32
N SER A 86 18.22 18.29 10.52
CA SER A 86 19.53 18.03 11.14
C SER A 86 19.80 16.54 11.38
N SER A 87 18.78 15.76 11.71
CA SER A 87 18.91 14.32 12.01
C SER A 87 19.22 13.47 10.78
N LEU A 88 18.85 13.94 9.58
CA LEU A 88 19.11 13.23 8.33
C LEU A 88 20.58 13.33 7.88
N GLU A 89 21.27 14.41 8.27
CA GLU A 89 22.68 14.64 7.96
C GLU A 89 23.63 13.86 8.88
N GLN A 90 23.18 13.44 10.07
CA GLN A 90 24.00 12.77 11.08
C GLN A 90 24.02 11.23 11.00
N LYS A 91 23.15 10.61 10.18
CA LYS A 91 23.16 9.13 9.99
C LYS A 91 24.25 8.69 8.99
N GLN A 92 25.50 8.71 9.45
CA GLN A 92 26.57 7.82 8.98
C GLN A 92 26.45 6.47 9.75
N PRO A 93 26.86 5.33 9.16
CA PRO A 93 26.54 4.01 9.69
C PRO A 93 27.38 3.69 10.93
N SER A 94 26.77 3.74 12.12
CA SER A 94 27.32 3.08 13.30
C SER A 94 26.49 1.83 13.62
N GLU A 95 27.14 0.69 13.55
CA GLU A 95 26.66 -0.61 14.03
C GLU A 95 26.28 -0.51 15.52
N ALA A 96 25.02 -0.83 15.86
CA ALA A 96 24.55 -1.50 17.09
C ALA A 96 23.10 -1.09 17.46
N PRO A 97 22.49 -1.83 18.39
CA PRO A 97 21.44 -2.82 18.15
C PRO A 97 20.04 -2.21 18.01
N SER A 98 19.15 -2.95 17.34
CA SER A 98 17.73 -2.65 17.14
C SER A 98 17.04 -2.20 18.44
N PRO A 99 16.54 -0.95 18.52
CA PRO A 99 15.74 -0.51 19.65
C PRO A 99 14.36 -1.17 19.59
N GLN A 100 13.80 -1.48 20.75
CA GLN A 100 12.44 -1.99 20.86
C GLN A 100 11.43 -0.92 20.36
N PRO A 101 10.33 -1.34 19.69
CA PRO A 101 9.43 -0.43 18.95
C PRO A 101 8.88 0.73 19.80
N GLU A 102 8.68 0.51 21.09
CA GLU A 102 8.05 1.49 22.00
C GLU A 102 8.97 2.68 22.36
N LYS A 103 10.29 2.46 22.37
CA LYS A 103 11.27 3.54 22.57
C LYS A 103 11.42 4.41 21.33
N LEU A 104 11.37 3.80 20.15
CA LEU A 104 11.50 4.49 18.87
C LEU A 104 10.32 5.44 18.62
N GLU A 105 9.10 5.02 18.96
CA GLU A 105 7.90 5.85 18.85
C GLU A 105 7.96 7.06 19.79
N THR A 106 8.44 6.87 21.01
CA THR A 106 8.56 7.95 22.00
C THR A 106 9.60 9.00 21.57
N GLU A 107 10.78 8.57 21.10
CA GLU A 107 11.84 9.47 20.63
C GLU A 107 11.46 10.18 19.31
N ALA A 108 10.80 9.49 18.38
CA ALA A 108 10.30 10.10 17.15
C ALA A 108 9.22 11.15 17.43
N LEU A 109 8.27 10.87 18.34
CA LEU A 109 7.25 11.82 18.77
C LEU A 109 7.85 13.03 19.47
N GLN A 110 8.89 12.83 20.28
CA GLN A 110 9.58 13.91 20.99
C GLN A 110 10.30 14.84 20.00
N SER A 111 10.95 14.28 18.97
CA SER A 111 11.63 15.05 17.92
C SER A 111 10.66 15.91 17.07
N ILE A 112 9.42 15.47 16.88
CA ILE A 112 8.37 16.18 16.13
C ILE A 112 7.89 17.45 16.85
N LEU A 113 8.15 17.55 18.16
CA LEU A 113 7.72 18.66 19.03
C LEU A 113 8.85 19.65 19.37
N GLU A 114 10.06 19.47 18.82
CA GLU A 114 11.25 20.27 19.22
C GLU A 114 11.26 21.70 18.66
N SER A 115 10.66 21.91 17.50
CA SER A 115 10.54 23.21 16.82
C SER A 115 9.13 23.43 16.29
N ASP A 116 8.66 24.68 16.29
CA ASP A 116 7.40 25.10 15.66
C ASP A 116 7.57 25.65 14.24
N ASP A 117 8.79 25.69 13.72
CA ASP A 117 9.05 26.08 12.33
C ASP A 117 8.94 24.86 11.39
N PRO A 118 8.01 24.86 10.41
CA PRO A 118 7.90 23.76 9.44
C PRO A 118 9.16 23.58 8.57
N SER A 119 10.02 24.58 8.43
CA SER A 119 11.24 24.47 7.63
C SER A 119 12.31 23.58 8.29
N ASP A 120 12.22 23.36 9.60
CA ASP A 120 13.13 22.48 10.33
C ASP A 120 12.85 21.00 10.08
N TYR A 121 11.69 20.65 9.49
CA TYR A 121 11.25 19.27 9.35
C TYR A 121 11.27 18.76 7.92
N LEU A 122 11.54 17.46 7.81
CA LEU A 122 11.43 16.66 6.61
C LEU A 122 10.31 15.63 6.79
N ILE A 123 9.48 15.45 5.75
CA ILE A 123 8.40 14.46 5.74
C ILE A 123 8.55 13.52 4.55
N ARG A 124 8.22 12.23 4.76
CA ARG A 124 8.09 11.24 3.69
C ARG A 124 6.85 10.38 3.86
N ALA A 125 6.41 9.73 2.79
CA ALA A 125 5.52 8.59 2.92
C ALA A 125 6.35 7.35 3.22
N ASN A 126 5.86 6.51 4.14
CA ASN A 126 6.61 5.30 4.51
C ASN A 126 6.52 4.25 3.42
N GLN A 127 5.41 4.19 2.69
CA GLN A 127 5.15 3.19 1.66
C GLN A 127 4.30 3.70 0.49
N GLY A 128 4.22 2.90 -0.57
CA GLY A 128 3.23 3.06 -1.64
C GLY A 128 3.60 4.06 -2.75
N HIS A 129 4.88 4.35 -2.93
CA HIS A 129 5.36 5.24 -3.99
C HIS A 129 5.12 4.66 -5.40
N SER A 130 4.66 5.53 -6.29
CA SER A 130 4.61 5.30 -7.75
C SER A 130 5.65 6.12 -8.51
N ILE A 131 6.31 7.04 -7.80
CA ILE A 131 7.42 7.84 -8.29
C ILE A 131 8.72 7.17 -7.90
N LYS A 132 9.77 7.36 -8.71
CA LYS A 132 11.09 6.83 -8.39
C LYS A 132 11.61 7.58 -7.16
N VAL A 133 11.83 6.84 -6.08
CA VAL A 133 12.38 7.35 -4.82
C VAL A 133 13.71 6.66 -4.62
N ASP A 134 14.71 7.41 -4.20
CA ASP A 134 15.94 6.82 -3.67
C ASP A 134 15.62 6.23 -2.29
N THR A 135 15.28 4.94 -2.26
CA THR A 135 14.92 4.21 -1.03
C THR A 135 16.13 3.60 -0.31
N GLU A 136 17.36 3.91 -0.76
CA GLU A 136 18.58 3.39 -0.15
C GLU A 136 18.65 3.77 1.35
N GLY A 137 18.84 2.74 2.19
CA GLY A 137 18.95 2.89 3.65
C GLY A 137 17.62 2.94 4.42
N LEU A 138 16.47 2.82 3.75
CA LEU A 138 15.15 2.81 4.41
C LEU A 138 14.49 1.44 4.52
N LEU A 139 14.96 0.51 3.71
CA LEU A 139 14.44 -0.83 3.59
C LEU A 139 15.54 -1.77 4.06
N VAL A 140 15.22 -2.60 5.05
CA VAL A 140 16.12 -3.63 5.53
C VAL A 140 15.89 -4.88 4.68
N PRO A 141 16.92 -5.41 3.97
CA PRO A 141 16.79 -6.66 3.22
C PRO A 141 16.39 -7.81 4.14
N ILE A 142 15.46 -8.65 3.68
CA ILE A 142 15.11 -9.89 4.35
C ILE A 142 15.97 -11.00 3.76
N THR A 143 16.80 -11.64 4.58
CA THR A 143 17.66 -12.75 4.16
C THR A 143 17.73 -13.82 5.25
N GLU A 144 18.03 -15.06 4.87
CA GLU A 144 18.17 -16.16 5.83
C GLU A 144 19.38 -15.94 6.75
N GLU A 145 20.47 -15.40 6.21
CA GLU A 145 21.71 -15.14 6.96
C GLU A 145 21.52 -14.07 8.03
N ALA A 146 20.67 -13.08 7.77
CA ALA A 146 20.32 -12.04 8.74
C ALA A 146 19.36 -12.55 9.84
N GLY A 147 18.80 -13.76 9.68
CA GLY A 147 17.85 -14.34 10.63
C GLY A 147 16.57 -13.52 10.82
N ASN A 148 16.23 -12.66 9.85
CA ASN A 148 15.12 -11.71 9.93
C ASN A 148 13.93 -12.10 9.02
N VAL A 149 13.86 -13.37 8.61
CA VAL A 149 12.76 -13.90 7.79
C VAL A 149 11.48 -13.97 8.63
N PRO A 150 10.41 -13.26 8.24
CA PRO A 150 9.15 -13.26 8.97
C PRO A 150 8.41 -14.59 8.83
N GLU A 151 7.77 -15.03 9.92
CA GLU A 151 6.99 -16.28 9.95
C GLU A 151 5.73 -16.22 9.06
N THR A 152 5.12 -15.03 8.97
CA THR A 152 3.91 -14.80 8.16
C THR A 152 4.12 -13.64 7.21
N VAL A 153 3.78 -13.88 5.94
CA VAL A 153 3.74 -12.86 4.88
C VAL A 153 2.40 -12.99 4.18
N VAL A 154 1.55 -11.97 4.29
CA VAL A 154 0.17 -12.06 3.79
C VAL A 154 -0.24 -10.82 3.00
N HIS A 155 -0.84 -11.05 1.85
CA HIS A 155 -1.45 -10.04 1.00
C HIS A 155 -2.98 -10.12 1.09
N GLY A 156 -3.61 -9.03 1.51
CA GLY A 156 -5.08 -8.93 1.50
C GLY A 156 -5.59 -8.30 0.22
N THR A 157 -6.53 -8.96 -0.44
CA THR A 157 -7.16 -8.49 -1.68
C THR A 157 -8.67 -8.76 -1.68
N ASP A 158 -9.34 -8.49 -2.79
CA ASP A 158 -10.76 -8.79 -3.00
C ASP A 158 -10.97 -9.83 -4.10
N GLU A 159 -12.17 -10.39 -4.17
CA GLU A 159 -12.49 -11.47 -5.10
C GLU A 159 -12.37 -11.06 -6.59
N PRO A 160 -12.79 -9.86 -7.03
CA PRO A 160 -12.52 -9.40 -8.38
C PRO A 160 -11.01 -9.36 -8.72
N ALA A 161 -10.18 -8.82 -7.82
CA ALA A 161 -8.74 -8.78 -8.01
C ALA A 161 -8.12 -10.19 -7.96
N TRP A 162 -8.63 -11.09 -7.12
CA TRP A 162 -8.19 -12.49 -7.06
C TRP A 162 -8.35 -13.20 -8.41
N ARG A 163 -9.48 -13.01 -9.10
CA ARG A 163 -9.67 -13.58 -10.45
C ARG A 163 -8.64 -13.06 -11.46
N LEU A 164 -8.21 -11.81 -11.32
CA LEU A 164 -7.18 -11.23 -12.17
C LEU A 164 -5.80 -11.79 -11.82
N ILE A 165 -5.49 -11.91 -10.52
CA ILE A 165 -4.23 -12.50 -10.01
C ILE A 165 -4.06 -13.93 -10.53
N LEU A 166 -5.12 -14.75 -10.44
CA LEU A 166 -5.12 -16.10 -10.99
C LEU A 166 -4.85 -16.11 -12.49
N LYS A 167 -5.59 -15.28 -13.24
CA LYS A 167 -5.44 -15.19 -14.70
C LYS A 167 -4.05 -14.71 -15.13
N SER A 168 -3.45 -13.77 -14.39
CA SER A 168 -2.11 -13.29 -14.66
C SER A 168 -1.00 -14.21 -14.15
N GLY A 169 -1.35 -15.26 -13.40
CA GLY A 169 -0.40 -16.22 -12.83
C GLY A 169 0.27 -15.81 -11.51
N GLY A 170 -0.19 -14.74 -10.84
CA GLY A 170 0.50 -14.19 -9.67
C GLY A 170 0.19 -12.71 -9.36
N LEU A 171 0.89 -12.17 -8.36
CA LEU A 171 0.78 -10.77 -7.92
C LEU A 171 1.69 -9.85 -8.74
N ARG A 172 1.23 -8.63 -9.03
CA ARG A 172 2.01 -7.59 -9.73
C ARG A 172 2.16 -6.36 -8.85
N ARG A 173 3.32 -5.67 -8.94
CA ARG A 173 3.50 -4.35 -8.32
C ARG A 173 2.58 -3.27 -8.91
N MET A 174 1.99 -3.53 -10.08
CA MET A 174 1.15 -2.61 -10.84
C MET A 174 1.89 -1.28 -11.07
N GLY A 175 1.27 -0.14 -10.79
CA GLY A 175 1.93 1.18 -10.90
C GLY A 175 2.82 1.56 -9.71
N ARG A 176 3.07 0.65 -8.76
CA ARG A 176 3.94 0.91 -7.60
C ARG A 176 5.33 0.32 -7.81
N ASN A 177 6.27 0.75 -6.96
CA ASN A 177 7.64 0.19 -6.97
C ASN A 177 7.69 -1.23 -6.38
N HIS A 178 6.79 -1.55 -5.43
CA HIS A 178 6.77 -2.84 -4.72
C HIS A 178 5.35 -3.40 -4.62
N ILE A 179 5.26 -4.72 -4.47
CA ILE A 179 4.10 -5.44 -3.92
C ILE A 179 4.19 -5.36 -2.39
N HIS A 180 3.07 -5.08 -1.72
CA HIS A 180 2.98 -4.87 -0.27
C HIS A 180 2.34 -6.06 0.43
N PHE A 181 2.95 -6.49 1.54
CA PHE A 181 2.45 -7.54 2.42
C PHE A 181 2.44 -7.07 3.87
N ALA A 182 1.54 -7.64 4.67
CA ALA A 182 1.58 -7.54 6.11
C ALA A 182 2.40 -8.70 6.69
N SER A 183 3.10 -8.44 7.80
CA SER A 183 3.85 -9.43 8.59
C SER A 183 2.97 -10.29 9.50
N GLY A 184 1.65 -10.06 9.48
CA GLY A 184 0.68 -10.78 10.27
C GLY A 184 -0.75 -10.37 9.94
N LEU A 185 -1.70 -11.03 10.59
CA LEU A 185 -3.11 -10.73 10.43
C LEU A 185 -3.52 -9.53 11.31
N PRO A 186 -4.33 -8.58 10.80
CA PRO A 186 -4.87 -7.50 11.63
C PRO A 186 -5.85 -8.02 12.69
N ALA A 187 -6.13 -7.20 13.71
CA ALA A 187 -7.11 -7.53 14.76
C ALA A 187 -8.46 -7.92 14.13
N GLY A 188 -9.01 -9.07 14.51
CA GLY A 188 -10.28 -9.61 14.00
C GLY A 188 -10.18 -10.40 12.68
N PHE A 189 -8.97 -10.64 12.18
CA PHE A 189 -8.73 -11.65 11.14
C PHE A 189 -8.38 -12.98 11.82
N LYS A 190 -9.05 -14.07 11.42
CA LYS A 190 -8.73 -15.43 11.85
C LYS A 190 -8.34 -16.23 10.61
N SER A 191 -7.21 -16.94 10.67
CA SER A 191 -6.80 -17.92 9.65
C SER A 191 -7.77 -19.10 9.67
N LEU A 192 -8.07 -19.68 8.50
CA LEU A 192 -8.92 -20.87 8.42
C LEU A 192 -8.15 -22.14 8.80
N GLU A 193 -6.85 -22.15 8.58
CA GLU A 193 -5.94 -23.18 9.05
C GLU A 193 -5.04 -22.58 10.13
N SER A 194 -5.35 -22.87 11.39
CA SER A 194 -4.32 -22.86 12.45
C SER A 194 -3.60 -24.20 12.36
N PRO A 195 -2.26 -24.26 12.34
CA PRO A 195 -1.57 -25.53 12.37
C PRO A 195 -1.90 -26.22 13.71
N THR A 196 -2.66 -27.31 13.61
CA THR A 196 -2.77 -28.40 14.59
C THR A 196 -3.04 -28.02 16.06
N GLY A 197 -4.27 -28.21 16.53
CA GLY A 197 -4.62 -29.00 17.73
C GLY A 197 -3.75 -28.99 19.00
N SER A 198 -2.99 -27.94 19.31
CA SER A 198 -2.29 -27.78 20.58
C SER A 198 -2.79 -26.52 21.27
N THR A 199 -3.39 -26.71 22.44
CA THR A 199 -3.60 -25.70 23.49
C THR A 199 -2.27 -25.02 23.80
N GLU A 200 -2.03 -23.88 23.17
CA GLU A 200 -1.25 -22.73 23.63
C GLU A 200 -1.23 -21.73 22.47
N GLU A 201 -2.29 -20.91 22.41
CA GLU A 201 -2.42 -19.82 21.46
C GLU A 201 -1.37 -18.74 21.79
N LYS A 202 -0.20 -18.78 21.15
CA LYS A 202 0.51 -17.54 20.90
C LYS A 202 -0.31 -16.76 19.86
N GLU A 203 -1.31 -16.03 20.33
CA GLU A 203 -1.97 -15.00 19.53
C GLU A 203 -0.89 -14.03 19.06
N ALA A 204 -0.44 -14.18 17.80
CA ALA A 204 0.46 -13.21 17.20
C ALA A 204 -0.23 -11.84 17.26
N ALA A 205 0.44 -10.86 17.87
CA ALA A 205 -0.13 -9.54 18.10
C ALA A 205 -0.68 -8.98 16.77
N PRO A 206 -1.92 -8.45 16.77
CA PRO A 206 -2.55 -8.01 15.53
C PRO A 206 -1.73 -6.92 14.85
N VAL A 207 -1.34 -7.16 13.60
CA VAL A 207 -0.49 -6.22 12.85
C VAL A 207 -1.36 -5.12 12.24
N ILE A 208 -1.03 -3.88 12.54
CA ILE A 208 -1.81 -2.69 12.15
C ILE A 208 -1.59 -2.33 10.66
N SER A 209 -0.44 -2.71 10.08
CA SER A 209 0.04 -2.22 8.79
C SER A 209 0.07 -3.29 7.69
N GLY A 210 -0.13 -2.87 6.44
CA GLY A 210 0.03 -3.71 5.23
C GLY A 210 -1.25 -4.27 4.61
N MET A 211 -2.37 -4.36 5.34
CA MET A 211 -3.62 -4.98 4.83
C MET A 211 -4.86 -4.08 4.95
N ARG A 212 -5.82 -4.21 4.02
CA ARG A 212 -7.10 -3.50 4.11
C ARG A 212 -8.06 -4.25 5.03
N LYS A 213 -8.80 -3.52 5.88
CA LYS A 213 -9.77 -4.11 6.82
C LYS A 213 -10.89 -4.89 6.10
N ASN A 214 -11.19 -4.52 4.86
CA ASN A 214 -12.23 -5.13 4.03
C ASN A 214 -11.70 -6.16 3.02
N SER A 215 -10.44 -6.59 3.13
CA SER A 215 -9.90 -7.68 2.30
C SER A 215 -10.71 -8.95 2.55
N SER A 216 -11.31 -9.48 1.49
CA SER A 216 -12.11 -10.70 1.52
C SER A 216 -11.31 -11.95 1.11
N ILE A 217 -10.15 -11.75 0.48
CA ILE A 217 -9.21 -12.81 0.11
C ILE A 217 -7.87 -12.55 0.81
N LEU A 218 -7.28 -13.59 1.39
CA LEU A 218 -5.94 -13.57 1.99
C LEU A 218 -5.02 -14.50 1.19
N ILE A 219 -3.89 -13.98 0.73
CA ILE A 219 -2.87 -14.74 0.00
C ILE A 219 -1.63 -14.80 0.91
N TYR A 220 -1.30 -15.99 1.39
CA TYR A 220 -0.10 -16.24 2.20
C TYR A 220 1.05 -16.61 1.27
N ILE A 221 2.21 -16.01 1.48
CA ILE A 221 3.39 -16.19 0.65
C ILE A 221 4.38 -17.12 1.34
N ASP A 222 4.92 -18.06 0.57
CA ASP A 222 6.11 -18.82 0.95
C ASP A 222 7.34 -17.97 0.63
N ILE A 223 7.71 -17.11 1.59
CA ILE A 223 8.84 -16.19 1.42
C ILE A 223 10.16 -16.94 1.29
N THR A 224 10.33 -18.06 2.00
CA THR A 224 11.55 -18.89 1.95
C THR A 224 11.75 -19.46 0.55
N ALA A 225 10.71 -20.03 -0.05
CA ALA A 225 10.78 -20.54 -1.43
C ALA A 225 11.09 -19.41 -2.43
N ALA A 226 10.50 -18.23 -2.24
CA ALA A 226 10.74 -17.08 -3.12
C ALA A 226 12.17 -16.51 -2.98
N LEU A 227 12.71 -16.45 -1.76
CA LEU A 227 14.09 -16.04 -1.50
C LEU A 227 15.10 -17.00 -2.13
N ALA A 228 14.84 -18.31 -2.05
CA ALA A 228 15.71 -19.36 -2.60
C ALA A 228 15.89 -19.26 -4.12
N VAL A 229 14.89 -18.73 -4.86
CA VAL A 229 14.98 -18.48 -6.30
C VAL A 229 15.48 -17.06 -6.64
N GLY A 230 15.85 -16.27 -5.64
CA GLY A 230 16.43 -14.94 -5.81
C GLY A 230 15.44 -13.78 -5.83
N ILE A 231 14.15 -13.99 -5.50
CA ILE A 231 13.21 -12.88 -5.34
C ILE A 231 13.54 -12.13 -4.06
N LYS A 232 13.86 -10.84 -4.18
CA LYS A 232 14.26 -10.01 -3.06
C LYS A 232 13.06 -9.52 -2.27
N PHE A 233 13.15 -9.61 -0.95
CA PHE A 233 12.20 -9.03 -0.02
C PHE A 233 12.88 -8.03 0.91
N PHE A 234 12.10 -7.08 1.39
CA PHE A 234 12.54 -6.06 2.31
C PHE A 234 11.48 -5.81 3.37
N ILE A 235 11.90 -5.37 4.55
CA ILE A 235 11.02 -4.84 5.59
C ILE A 235 11.27 -3.34 5.75
N SER A 236 10.19 -2.57 5.85
CA SER A 236 10.30 -1.15 6.18
C SER A 236 10.21 -0.88 7.68
N GLU A 237 10.55 0.34 8.05
CA GLU A 237 10.51 0.83 9.44
C GLU A 237 9.19 0.55 10.16
N ASN A 238 8.04 0.61 9.46
CA ASN A 238 6.72 0.31 10.01
C ASN A 238 6.28 -1.17 9.86
N GLY A 239 7.23 -2.09 9.64
CA GLY A 239 6.99 -3.53 9.59
C GLY A 239 6.29 -4.06 8.33
N VAL A 240 6.09 -3.21 7.30
CA VAL A 240 5.51 -3.66 6.02
C VAL A 240 6.57 -4.40 5.22
N ILE A 241 6.17 -5.56 4.70
CA ILE A 241 7.04 -6.39 3.86
C ILE A 241 6.81 -6.04 2.40
N LEU A 242 7.89 -5.98 1.63
CA LEU A 242 7.92 -5.45 0.27
C LEU A 242 8.72 -6.38 -0.62
N THR A 243 8.27 -6.56 -1.85
CA THR A 243 9.10 -7.14 -2.92
C THR A 243 8.89 -6.35 -4.20
N GLU A 244 9.94 -6.17 -4.97
CA GLU A 244 9.82 -5.68 -6.35
C GLU A 244 9.17 -6.73 -7.24
N GLY A 245 9.20 -8.01 -6.83
CA GLY A 245 8.92 -9.16 -7.66
C GLY A 245 10.17 -9.64 -8.40
N ASN A 246 9.98 -10.50 -9.40
CA ASN A 246 11.01 -10.84 -10.36
C ASN A 246 11.34 -9.65 -11.28
N GLU A 247 12.18 -9.86 -12.30
CA GLU A 247 12.57 -8.82 -13.28
C GLU A 247 11.39 -8.12 -13.97
N GLN A 248 10.22 -8.77 -14.02
CA GLN A 248 8.99 -8.23 -14.63
C GLN A 248 8.09 -7.50 -13.61
N GLY A 249 8.51 -7.38 -12.34
CA GLY A 249 7.70 -6.79 -11.28
C GLY A 249 6.59 -7.72 -10.76
N PHE A 250 6.82 -9.02 -10.84
CA PHE A 250 5.81 -10.06 -10.68
C PHE A 250 6.23 -11.12 -9.66
N LEU A 251 5.29 -11.52 -8.80
CA LEU A 251 5.44 -12.64 -7.86
C LEU A 251 4.50 -13.78 -8.30
N PRO A 252 5.02 -14.85 -8.91
CA PRO A 252 4.22 -15.98 -9.37
C PRO A 252 3.43 -16.65 -8.24
N TYR A 253 2.26 -17.22 -8.56
CA TYR A 253 1.43 -17.92 -7.57
C TYR A 253 2.08 -19.20 -7.04
N GLU A 254 3.14 -19.71 -7.67
CA GLU A 254 3.88 -20.89 -7.19
C GLU A 254 4.46 -20.65 -5.78
N PHE A 255 4.72 -19.38 -5.45
CA PHE A 255 5.15 -18.97 -4.11
C PHE A 255 3.98 -18.66 -3.18
N PHE A 256 2.73 -18.98 -3.54
CA PHE A 256 1.60 -18.83 -2.64
C PHE A 256 1.50 -20.07 -1.77
N LYS A 257 1.86 -19.92 -0.50
CA LYS A 257 1.71 -20.98 0.51
C LYS A 257 0.27 -21.45 0.60
N ARG A 258 -0.69 -20.52 0.66
CA ARG A 258 -2.13 -20.79 0.54
C ARG A 258 -2.93 -19.52 0.25
N VAL A 259 -4.17 -19.67 -0.18
CA VAL A 259 -5.14 -18.59 -0.37
C VAL A 259 -6.45 -18.92 0.31
N GLU A 260 -7.00 -17.98 1.06
CA GLU A 260 -8.22 -18.15 1.85
C GLU A 260 -9.29 -17.12 1.46
N SER A 261 -10.55 -17.55 1.42
CA SER A 261 -11.71 -16.66 1.33
C SER A 261 -12.31 -16.45 2.72
N ARG A 262 -12.48 -15.18 3.11
CA ARG A 262 -13.10 -14.77 4.39
C ARG A 262 -14.62 -14.63 4.32
N LYS A 263 -15.26 -14.99 3.20
CA LYS A 263 -16.72 -14.95 3.10
C LYS A 263 -17.36 -15.96 4.04
N ARG A 264 -18.65 -15.80 4.33
CA ARG A 264 -19.41 -16.66 5.25
C ARG A 264 -19.41 -18.14 4.82
N ASP A 265 -19.26 -18.37 3.53
CA ASP A 265 -19.13 -19.66 2.82
C ASP A 265 -17.73 -19.85 2.22
N GLY A 266 -16.76 -19.01 2.61
CA GLY A 266 -15.40 -19.06 2.13
C GLY A 266 -14.61 -20.21 2.74
N GLY A 267 -13.61 -20.69 1.99
CA GLY A 267 -12.70 -21.74 2.39
C GLY A 267 -11.29 -21.49 1.84
N VAL A 268 -10.45 -22.51 1.89
CA VAL A 268 -9.16 -22.51 1.20
C VAL A 268 -9.39 -22.60 -0.30
N LEU A 269 -8.88 -21.62 -1.04
CA LEU A 269 -9.02 -21.50 -2.50
C LEU A 269 -7.82 -22.07 -3.27
N MET A 270 -6.66 -22.16 -2.62
CA MET A 270 -5.39 -22.64 -3.19
C MET A 270 -4.45 -23.03 -2.04
N SER A 271 -3.65 -24.06 -2.22
CA SER A 271 -2.60 -24.48 -1.28
C SER A 271 -1.34 -24.87 -2.06
N GLU A 272 -0.17 -24.53 -1.53
CA GLU A 272 1.15 -24.87 -2.09
C GLU A 272 1.30 -24.47 -3.57
N GLY A 273 0.79 -23.30 -3.94
CA GLY A 273 0.81 -22.80 -5.32
C GLY A 273 -0.01 -23.63 -6.30
N LYS A 274 -0.78 -24.62 -5.82
CA LYS A 274 -1.62 -25.51 -6.63
C LYS A 274 -3.08 -25.18 -6.42
N LEU A 275 -3.80 -25.10 -7.54
CA LEU A 275 -5.24 -24.98 -7.54
C LEU A 275 -5.88 -26.30 -7.10
N PRO A 276 -7.02 -26.25 -6.38
CA PRO A 276 -7.81 -27.46 -6.09
C PRO A 276 -8.19 -28.19 -7.39
N ASP A 277 -8.30 -29.51 -7.32
CA ASP A 277 -8.71 -30.34 -8.45
C ASP A 277 -10.03 -29.81 -9.06
N GLY A 278 -10.01 -29.54 -10.38
CA GLY A 278 -11.17 -29.06 -11.14
C GLY A 278 -11.18 -27.56 -11.47
N VAL A 279 -10.21 -26.76 -11.01
CA VAL A 279 -10.09 -25.35 -11.42
C VAL A 279 -9.14 -25.21 -12.61
N VAL A 280 -9.68 -24.86 -13.78
CA VAL A 280 -8.91 -24.61 -15.01
C VAL A 280 -8.51 -23.14 -15.08
N VAL A 281 -7.21 -22.85 -15.18
CA VAL A 281 -6.68 -21.50 -15.47
C VAL A 281 -6.06 -21.51 -16.86
N ASP A 282 -6.70 -20.80 -17.79
CA ASP A 282 -6.21 -20.62 -19.17
C ASP A 282 -5.40 -19.32 -19.27
N VAL A 283 -4.09 -19.43 -19.13
CA VAL A 283 -3.13 -18.32 -19.23
C VAL A 283 -3.00 -17.81 -20.67
N ALA A 284 -3.16 -18.69 -21.66
CA ALA A 284 -2.99 -18.37 -23.08
C ALA A 284 -4.16 -17.53 -23.64
N GLU A 285 -5.39 -17.81 -23.17
CA GLU A 285 -6.57 -16.99 -23.48
C GLU A 285 -6.41 -15.56 -22.93
N TRP A 286 -5.80 -15.43 -21.75
CA TRP A 286 -5.56 -14.12 -21.12
C TRP A 286 -4.51 -13.29 -21.87
N GLU A 287 -3.36 -13.88 -22.24
CA GLU A 287 -2.34 -13.16 -23.02
C GLU A 287 -2.87 -12.67 -24.37
N LYS A 288 -3.71 -13.47 -25.04
CA LYS A 288 -4.45 -13.06 -26.24
C LYS A 288 -5.40 -11.88 -25.98
N ALA A 289 -6.17 -11.95 -24.89
CA ALA A 289 -7.12 -10.92 -24.53
C ALA A 289 -6.43 -9.58 -24.20
N VAL A 290 -5.18 -9.59 -23.72
CA VAL A 290 -4.39 -8.39 -23.44
C VAL A 290 -3.67 -7.87 -24.69
N GLY A 291 -3.09 -8.75 -25.51
CA GLY A 291 -2.44 -8.39 -26.78
C GLY A 291 -3.39 -7.73 -27.78
N ASP A 292 -4.66 -8.12 -27.79
CA ASP A 292 -5.69 -7.49 -28.64
C ASP A 292 -6.12 -6.08 -28.17
N VAL A 293 -5.80 -5.68 -26.93
CA VAL A 293 -6.14 -4.33 -26.42
C VAL A 293 -5.14 -3.28 -26.90
N GLU A 294 -3.87 -3.63 -27.10
CA GLU A 294 -2.88 -2.71 -27.69
C GLU A 294 -3.15 -2.44 -29.19
N GLY A 295 -3.88 -3.33 -29.89
CA GLY A 295 -4.20 -3.20 -31.31
C GLY A 295 -5.47 -2.41 -31.66
N LYS A 296 -6.41 -2.20 -30.72
CA LYS A 296 -7.70 -1.53 -30.99
C LYS A 296 -7.70 -0.02 -30.81
N GLY A 297 -6.54 0.61 -30.98
CA GLY A 297 -6.37 2.05 -31.06
C GLY A 297 -6.46 2.63 -32.48
N LYS A 298 -7.28 2.08 -33.41
CA LYS A 298 -7.49 2.75 -34.72
C LYS A 298 -8.81 2.36 -35.43
N ARG A 299 -9.71 3.37 -35.46
CA ARG A 299 -10.77 3.70 -36.45
C ARG A 299 -12.01 2.79 -36.60
N GLY A 300 -13.17 3.45 -36.52
CA GLY A 300 -14.44 2.99 -37.10
C GLY A 300 -15.61 3.93 -36.82
N GLY A 301 -15.64 5.11 -37.46
CA GLY A 301 -16.74 6.07 -37.33
C GLY A 301 -17.98 5.70 -38.14
N ARG A 302 -19.16 5.86 -37.52
CA ARG A 302 -20.50 6.00 -38.12
C ARG A 302 -21.40 6.45 -36.94
N GLY A 303 -22.07 7.59 -36.87
CA GLY A 303 -22.63 8.51 -37.84
C GLY A 303 -24.10 8.73 -37.45
N GLY A 304 -24.44 9.85 -36.79
CA GLY A 304 -25.84 10.23 -36.53
C GLY A 304 -26.08 11.31 -35.45
N ARG A 305 -26.19 12.57 -35.89
CA ARG A 305 -26.93 13.76 -35.36
C ARG A 305 -27.42 13.73 -33.89
N GLY A 306 -27.26 14.75 -33.04
CA GLY A 306 -26.74 16.12 -33.13
C GLY A 306 -27.08 16.85 -31.82
N GLY A 307 -26.25 17.81 -31.40
CA GLY A 307 -26.51 18.63 -30.20
C GLY A 307 -25.24 19.28 -29.64
N ARG A 308 -25.09 20.59 -29.89
CA ARG A 308 -23.98 21.46 -29.46
C ARG A 308 -23.80 21.46 -27.92
N GLY A 309 -22.56 21.41 -27.44
CA GLY A 309 -22.22 21.83 -26.08
C GLY A 309 -20.82 21.43 -25.58
N GLY A 310 -19.85 22.35 -25.73
CA GLY A 310 -18.72 22.59 -24.82
C GLY A 310 -17.83 21.43 -24.37
N GLY A 311 -16.62 21.35 -24.93
CA GLY A 311 -15.59 20.39 -24.53
C GLY A 311 -15.08 20.58 -23.09
N ARG A 312 -14.99 19.46 -22.37
CA ARG A 312 -14.05 19.27 -21.25
C ARG A 312 -13.34 17.93 -21.47
N GLY A 313 -12.02 18.00 -21.64
CA GLY A 313 -11.16 16.82 -21.78
C GLY A 313 -11.30 15.88 -20.61
N GLY A 314 -11.60 14.60 -20.89
CA GLY A 314 -11.65 13.55 -19.91
C GLY A 314 -10.26 13.26 -19.36
N LYS A 315 -10.02 13.60 -18.10
CA LYS A 315 -8.85 13.16 -17.33
C LYS A 315 -8.91 11.65 -17.12
N ALA A 316 -7.74 11.01 -17.19
CA ALA A 316 -7.56 9.61 -16.83
C ALA A 316 -8.13 9.34 -15.43
N ARG A 317 -8.92 8.26 -15.30
CA ARG A 317 -9.43 7.80 -13.99
C ARG A 317 -8.26 7.23 -13.19
N VAL A 318 -7.82 8.00 -12.20
CA VAL A 318 -6.95 7.52 -11.12
C VAL A 318 -7.75 6.52 -10.27
N ILE A 319 -7.20 5.33 -10.05
CA ILE A 319 -7.77 4.35 -9.13
C ILE A 319 -7.61 4.92 -7.72
N ASP A 320 -8.74 5.31 -7.14
CA ASP A 320 -8.85 6.04 -5.87
C ASP A 320 -8.73 5.06 -4.68
N ASP A 321 -7.55 4.97 -4.07
CA ASP A 321 -7.27 4.15 -2.86
C ASP A 321 -7.93 4.69 -1.57
N SER A 322 -8.56 5.84 -1.69
CA SER A 322 -9.49 6.54 -0.80
C SER A 322 -10.47 5.77 0.07
N LYS A 323 -10.76 4.50 -0.21
CA LYS A 323 -11.88 3.81 0.46
C LYS A 323 -11.60 3.43 1.92
N ASP A 324 -10.34 3.51 2.37
CA ASP A 324 -9.90 3.04 3.69
C ASP A 324 -9.82 4.10 4.80
N LEU A 325 -10.42 5.28 4.61
CA LEU A 325 -10.46 6.31 5.66
C LEU A 325 -11.62 6.10 6.66
N MET A 326 -12.54 5.17 6.37
CA MET A 326 -13.84 5.10 7.04
C MET A 326 -13.97 3.92 7.99
N ALA A 327 -12.99 3.68 8.88
CA ALA A 327 -13.13 2.68 9.93
C ALA A 327 -12.37 3.10 11.19
N GLY A 328 -12.84 4.21 11.78
CA GLY A 328 -12.46 4.76 13.08
C GLY A 328 -13.65 5.53 13.64
N SER A 329 -14.65 4.80 14.12
CA SER A 329 -15.69 5.22 15.06
C SER A 329 -16.10 4.00 15.86
#